data_AF-A0A7J7HUZ8-F1
#
_entry.id   AF-A0A7J7HUZ8-F1
#
_cell.length_a   1.000
_cell.length_b   1.000
_cell.length_c   1.000
_cell.angle_alpha   90.00
_cell.angle_beta   90.00
_cell.angle_gamma   90.00
#
_symmetry.space_group_name_H-M   'P 1'
#
loop_
_entity.id
_entity.type
_entity.pdbx_description
1 polymer ?
#
loop_
_entity_poly.entity_id
_entity_poly.type
_entity_poly.pdbx_seq_one_letter_code
_entity_poly.pdbx_strand_id
1 'polypeptide(L)'
;MKVRYTLALIIMQADVEVTFSFPSLDKAEAFDPSWVNMDAQELCKHKGSTVQGGVGPFGLLTLASQHLEEYTPVFFRVFKAKDNHVVLMCSDATSSSLEKKLYKPSFAGFVNVDLAQNKLSLRSLIDNSVVESFGVGGKTCITSRVYPTLAVFKDAHLYVFNNGTETITVENLDAWSMNYPLMN
;
A
#
# COMPACT_ATOMS: atom_id res chain seq x y z
N MET A 1 -11.98 -2.61 -9.09
CA MET A 1 -12.95 -3.38 -8.29
C MET A 1 -12.61 -3.19 -6.82
N LYS A 2 -13.55 -2.78 -5.96
CA LYS A 2 -13.35 -2.62 -4.50
C LYS A 2 -14.06 -3.77 -3.81
N VAL A 3 -13.32 -4.61 -3.08
CA VAL A 3 -13.90 -5.70 -2.29
C VAL A 3 -13.87 -5.26 -0.82
N ARG A 4 -15.04 -5.25 -0.18
CA ARG A 4 -15.22 -4.92 1.24
C ARG A 4 -15.30 -6.24 2.02
N TYR A 5 -14.38 -6.47 2.95
CA TYR A 5 -14.48 -7.57 3.90
C TYR A 5 -15.22 -7.08 5.15
N THR A 6 -16.23 -7.82 5.60
CA THR A 6 -17.05 -7.47 6.77
C THR A 6 -17.26 -8.73 7.61
N LEU A 7 -16.21 -9.20 8.27
CA LEU A 7 -16.26 -10.24 9.30
C LEU A 7 -15.42 -9.76 10.47
N ALA A 8 -16.09 -9.39 11.58
CA ALA A 8 -15.58 -9.13 12.94
C ALA A 8 -14.10 -8.69 13.07
N LEU A 9 -13.62 -7.82 12.19
CA LEU A 9 -12.23 -7.39 12.14
C LEU A 9 -12.14 -5.99 12.76
N ILE A 10 -11.33 -5.84 13.81
CA ILE A 10 -11.00 -4.53 14.37
C ILE A 10 -9.92 -3.93 13.49
N ILE A 11 -10.29 -3.19 12.45
CA ILE A 11 -9.34 -2.70 11.44
C ILE A 11 -8.26 -1.78 12.04
N MET A 12 -8.60 -1.00 13.07
CA MET A 12 -7.60 -0.18 13.74
C MET A 12 -6.54 -0.97 14.47
N GLN A 13 -6.75 -2.27 14.72
CA GLN A 13 -5.79 -3.10 15.41
C GLN A 13 -5.76 -4.46 14.72
N ALA A 14 -5.04 -4.53 13.61
CA ALA A 14 -5.06 -5.68 12.71
C ALA A 14 -3.69 -5.99 12.15
N ASP A 15 -3.49 -7.27 11.85
CA ASP A 15 -2.39 -7.76 11.02
C ASP A 15 -3.00 -8.26 9.71
N VAL A 16 -2.49 -7.76 8.58
CA VAL A 16 -3.01 -8.08 7.26
C VAL A 16 -1.87 -8.57 6.40
N GLU A 17 -1.98 -9.76 5.85
CA GLU A 17 -1.03 -10.31 4.90
C GLU A 17 -1.74 -10.63 3.58
N VAL A 18 -1.18 -10.15 2.47
CA VAL A 18 -1.76 -10.32 1.14
C VAL A 18 -0.68 -10.70 0.15
N THR A 19 -1.00 -11.64 -0.75
CA THR A 19 -0.17 -11.97 -1.91
C THR A 19 -0.91 -11.62 -3.18
N PHE A 20 -0.30 -10.73 -3.97
CA PHE A 20 -0.79 -10.33 -5.28
C PHE A 20 -0.08 -11.11 -6.37
N SER A 21 -0.81 -11.48 -7.42
CA SER A 21 -0.23 -11.95 -8.67
C SER A 21 -0.79 -11.19 -9.87
N PHE A 22 -0.03 -11.15 -10.96
CA PHE A 22 -0.44 -10.50 -12.20
C PHE A 22 -0.05 -11.37 -13.42
N PRO A 23 -0.84 -11.33 -14.50
CA PRO A 23 -0.67 -12.25 -15.62
C PRO A 23 0.60 -11.96 -16.43
N SER A 24 1.01 -10.70 -16.53
CA SER A 24 2.13 -10.26 -17.35
C SER A 24 2.74 -8.96 -16.82
N LEU A 25 3.92 -8.62 -17.34
CA LEU A 25 4.58 -7.33 -17.15
C LEU A 25 4.48 -6.44 -18.39
N ASP A 26 3.74 -6.86 -19.42
CA ASP A 26 3.69 -6.17 -20.72
C ASP A 26 3.12 -4.76 -20.61
N LYS A 27 2.21 -4.54 -19.65
CA LYS A 27 1.63 -3.23 -19.37
C LYS A 27 2.46 -2.38 -18.41
N ALA A 28 3.55 -2.89 -17.83
CA ALA A 28 4.39 -2.10 -16.93
C ALA A 28 4.90 -0.85 -17.67
N GLU A 29 4.73 0.34 -17.06
CA GLU A 29 5.11 1.58 -17.71
C GLU A 29 6.64 1.72 -17.72
N ALA A 30 7.20 2.44 -18.70
CA ALA A 30 8.64 2.68 -18.75
C ALA A 30 9.11 3.45 -17.51
N PHE A 31 10.23 3.03 -16.92
CA PHE A 31 10.91 3.79 -15.89
C PHE A 31 11.63 4.98 -16.55
N ASP A 32 11.21 6.20 -16.23
CA ASP A 32 11.79 7.41 -16.81
C ASP A 32 13.27 7.54 -16.36
N PRO A 33 14.23 7.70 -17.29
CA PRO A 33 15.63 7.89 -16.93
C PRO A 33 15.90 9.05 -15.98
N SER A 34 15.04 10.08 -15.95
CA SER A 34 15.13 11.20 -15.00
C SER A 34 14.89 10.77 -13.55
N TRP A 35 14.27 9.61 -13.31
CA TRP A 35 14.01 9.09 -11.96
C TRP A 35 15.17 8.28 -11.37
N VAL A 36 16.23 8.00 -12.14
CA VAL A 36 17.37 7.18 -11.67
C VAL A 36 18.05 7.78 -10.44
N ASN A 37 18.11 9.12 -10.37
CA ASN A 37 18.67 9.85 -9.21
C ASN A 37 17.58 10.47 -8.32
N MET A 38 16.30 10.14 -8.57
CA MET A 38 15.18 10.64 -7.78
C MET A 38 14.98 9.76 -6.55
N ASP A 39 14.76 10.41 -5.40
CA ASP A 39 14.40 9.70 -4.18
C ASP A 39 13.07 8.94 -4.35
N ALA A 40 12.99 7.72 -3.81
CA ALA A 40 11.79 6.89 -3.95
C ALA A 40 10.53 7.57 -3.40
N GLN A 41 10.66 8.36 -2.33
CA GLN A 41 9.54 9.11 -1.74
C GLN A 41 9.02 10.17 -2.70
N GLU A 42 9.92 10.86 -3.42
CA GLU A 42 9.53 11.86 -4.42
C GLU A 42 8.84 11.20 -5.61
N LEU A 43 9.37 10.07 -6.10
CA LEU A 43 8.69 9.29 -7.13
C LEU A 43 7.30 8.83 -6.67
N CYS A 44 7.16 8.43 -5.40
CA CYS A 44 5.87 8.04 -4.84
C CYS A 44 4.85 9.18 -4.84
N LYS A 45 5.26 10.42 -4.55
CA LYS A 45 4.39 11.60 -4.68
C LYS A 45 3.97 11.85 -6.13
N HIS A 46 4.89 11.69 -7.08
CA HIS A 46 4.59 11.85 -8.50
C HIS A 46 3.68 10.75 -9.07
N LYS A 47 3.83 9.52 -8.57
CA LYS A 47 3.13 8.31 -9.04
C LYS A 47 2.29 7.68 -7.90
N GLY A 48 1.56 8.54 -7.20
CA GLY A 48 0.73 8.17 -6.05
C GLY A 48 -0.45 7.25 -6.38
N SER A 49 -1.20 6.85 -5.36
CA SER A 49 -2.28 5.85 -5.47
C SER A 49 -3.42 6.24 -6.43
N THR A 50 -3.64 7.54 -6.64
CA THR A 50 -4.67 8.08 -7.54
C THR A 50 -4.20 8.22 -8.98
N VAL A 51 -2.89 8.16 -9.24
CA VAL A 51 -2.33 8.21 -10.58
C VAL A 51 -2.42 6.81 -11.19
N GLN A 52 -3.23 6.65 -12.23
CA GLN A 52 -3.34 5.37 -12.93
C GLN A 52 -2.01 4.99 -13.58
N GLY A 53 -1.70 3.70 -13.60
CA GLY A 53 -0.48 3.17 -14.22
C GLY A 53 -0.72 1.86 -14.96
N GLY A 54 0.39 1.21 -15.30
CA GLY A 54 0.42 -0.09 -15.95
C GLY A 54 0.09 -1.22 -14.98
N VAL A 55 1.16 -1.76 -14.39
CA VAL A 55 1.12 -2.71 -13.29
C VAL A 55 1.17 -1.92 -11.97
N GLY A 56 -0.02 -1.52 -11.52
CA GLY A 56 -0.23 -0.69 -10.33
C GLY A 56 -0.47 0.80 -10.60
N PRO A 57 -0.82 1.56 -9.56
CA PRO A 57 -0.71 1.18 -8.14
C PRO A 57 -1.76 0.15 -7.71
N PHE A 58 -1.33 -0.87 -6.96
CA PHE A 58 -2.21 -1.87 -6.34
C PHE A 58 -1.71 -2.23 -4.94
N GLY A 59 -2.62 -2.53 -4.02
CA GLY A 59 -2.27 -2.80 -2.63
C GLY A 59 -3.45 -2.66 -1.68
N LEU A 60 -3.19 -2.11 -0.50
CA LEU A 60 -4.14 -1.90 0.58
C LEU A 60 -4.47 -0.40 0.74
N LEU A 61 -5.71 -0.09 1.11
CA LEU A 61 -6.10 1.18 1.71
C LEU A 61 -6.36 0.90 3.19
N THR A 62 -5.43 1.27 4.06
CA THR A 62 -5.52 1.07 5.51
C THR A 62 -6.15 2.29 6.17
N LEU A 63 -6.77 2.10 7.35
CA LEU A 63 -7.39 3.17 8.13
C LEU A 63 -8.25 4.10 7.25
N ALA A 64 -9.13 3.50 6.47
CA ALA A 64 -9.95 4.20 5.50
C ALA A 64 -11.35 4.50 6.06
N SER A 65 -11.91 5.66 5.75
CA SER A 65 -13.30 5.97 6.05
C SER A 65 -14.25 5.27 5.07
N GLN A 66 -15.53 5.19 5.42
CA GLN A 66 -16.52 4.46 4.62
C GLN A 66 -16.61 4.95 3.17
N HIS A 67 -16.49 6.26 2.93
CA HIS A 67 -16.58 6.84 1.59
C HIS A 67 -15.20 7.28 1.03
N LEU A 68 -14.10 6.84 1.66
CA LEU A 68 -12.72 7.14 1.28
C LEU A 68 -12.41 8.64 1.27
N GLU A 69 -13.03 9.41 2.15
CA GLU A 69 -12.61 10.78 2.48
C GLU A 69 -11.25 10.79 3.16
N GLU A 70 -10.95 9.77 3.97
CA GLU A 70 -9.65 9.50 4.57
C GLU A 70 -9.22 8.08 4.26
N TYR A 71 -7.95 7.88 3.93
CA TYR A 71 -7.35 6.56 3.76
C TYR A 71 -5.82 6.67 3.68
N THR A 72 -5.13 5.59 4.06
CA THR A 72 -3.67 5.47 3.93
C THR A 72 -3.34 4.35 2.95
N PRO A 73 -3.06 4.66 1.68
CA PRO A 73 -2.67 3.65 0.69
C PRO A 73 -1.26 3.10 0.95
N VAL A 74 -1.14 1.78 0.97
CA VAL A 74 0.11 1.02 0.95
C VAL A 74 0.11 0.15 -0.30
N PHE A 75 1.01 0.39 -1.25
CA PHE A 75 0.89 -0.19 -2.58
C PHE A 75 2.21 -0.43 -3.27
N PHE A 76 2.17 -1.28 -4.30
CA PHE A 76 3.23 -1.49 -5.26
C PHE A 76 2.92 -0.83 -6.59
N ARG A 77 3.97 -0.42 -7.29
CA ARG A 77 3.96 -0.09 -8.72
C ARG A 77 5.19 -0.70 -9.38
N VAL A 78 5.00 -1.32 -10.54
CA VAL A 78 6.07 -1.97 -11.30
C VAL A 78 6.33 -1.20 -12.58
N PHE A 79 7.60 -0.89 -12.82
CA PHE A 79 8.09 -0.21 -14.00
C PHE A 79 9.00 -1.13 -14.82
N LYS A 80 9.04 -0.90 -16.13
CA LYS A 80 9.99 -1.51 -17.05
C LYS A 80 11.22 -0.62 -17.19
N ALA A 81 12.37 -1.09 -16.72
CA ALA A 81 13.67 -0.48 -16.99
C ALA A 81 14.33 -1.19 -18.19
N LYS A 82 15.57 -0.80 -18.53
CA LYS A 82 16.23 -1.22 -19.78
C LYS A 82 16.34 -2.75 -19.91
N ASP A 83 16.84 -3.41 -18.88
CA ASP A 83 17.14 -4.84 -18.89
C ASP A 83 16.43 -5.60 -17.75
N ASN A 84 15.62 -4.90 -16.94
CA ASN A 84 14.94 -5.44 -15.77
C ASN A 84 13.67 -4.66 -15.43
N HIS A 85 13.07 -4.99 -14.28
CA HIS A 85 11.93 -4.27 -13.72
C HIS A 85 12.33 -3.56 -12.43
N VAL A 86 11.70 -2.42 -12.18
CA VAL A 86 11.83 -1.66 -10.93
C VAL A 86 10.51 -1.75 -10.19
N VAL A 87 10.56 -2.22 -8.94
CA VAL A 87 9.38 -2.29 -8.07
C VAL A 87 9.48 -1.18 -7.03
N LEU A 88 8.49 -0.30 -7.02
CA LEU A 88 8.33 0.75 -6.01
C LEU A 88 7.27 0.30 -5.01
N MET A 89 7.60 0.36 -3.71
CA MET A 89 6.63 0.25 -2.63
C MET A 89 6.41 1.63 -2.03
N CYS A 90 5.14 1.98 -1.83
CA CYS A 90 4.69 3.26 -1.31
C CYS A 90 3.82 3.08 -0.06
N SER A 91 3.96 4.00 0.90
CA SER A 91 2.98 4.28 1.95
C SER A 91 2.73 5.79 1.94
N ASP A 92 1.57 6.21 1.42
CA ASP A 92 1.30 7.61 1.14
C ASP A 92 0.27 8.20 2.11
N ALA A 93 0.71 8.97 3.11
CA ALA A 93 -0.19 9.51 4.13
C ALA A 93 -0.94 10.77 3.69
N THR A 94 -0.79 11.25 2.46
CA THR A 94 -1.34 12.56 2.02
C THR A 94 -2.87 12.67 2.20
N SER A 95 -3.59 11.56 2.02
CA SER A 95 -5.05 11.45 2.19
C SER A 95 -5.47 10.83 3.53
N SER A 96 -4.54 10.68 4.48
CA SER A 96 -4.80 9.93 5.74
C SER A 96 -5.66 10.67 6.75
N SER A 97 -5.86 11.98 6.60
CA SER A 97 -6.61 12.80 7.57
C SER A 97 -7.13 14.10 6.96
N LEU A 98 -8.33 14.52 7.39
CA LEU A 98 -8.94 15.81 7.09
C LEU A 98 -8.31 16.97 7.88
N GLU A 99 -7.54 16.67 8.94
CA GLU A 99 -6.85 17.70 9.72
C GLU A 99 -5.73 18.34 8.86
N LYS A 100 -5.68 19.68 8.87
CA LYS A 100 -4.87 20.47 7.94
C LYS A 100 -3.43 20.63 8.41
N LYS A 101 -3.18 20.64 9.72
CA LYS A 101 -1.86 20.93 10.31
C LYS A 101 -1.02 19.69 10.62
N LEU A 102 -1.41 18.53 10.12
CA LEU A 102 -0.65 17.28 10.29
C LEU A 102 0.47 17.15 9.27
N TYR A 103 1.59 16.60 9.71
CA TYR A 103 2.63 16.10 8.83
C TYR A 103 2.15 14.80 8.17
N LYS A 104 1.92 14.82 6.85
CA LYS A 104 1.33 13.73 6.07
C LYS A 104 2.20 13.39 4.84
N PRO A 105 3.44 12.93 5.05
CA PRO A 105 4.37 12.63 3.97
C PRO A 105 3.96 11.37 3.22
N SER A 106 4.48 11.22 2.00
CA SER A 106 4.57 9.91 1.36
C SER A 106 5.94 9.32 1.65
N PHE A 107 5.97 8.08 2.12
CA PHE A 107 7.19 7.29 2.26
C PHE A 107 7.22 6.19 1.21
N ALA A 108 8.41 5.79 0.79
CA ALA A 108 8.58 4.77 -0.22
C ALA A 108 9.97 4.17 -0.18
N GLY A 109 10.10 3.01 -0.83
CA GLY A 109 11.37 2.36 -1.09
C GLY A 109 11.27 1.46 -2.32
N PHE A 110 12.38 1.30 -3.02
CA PHE A 110 12.49 0.30 -4.07
C PHE A 110 12.63 -1.10 -3.45
N VAL A 111 11.99 -2.08 -4.08
CA VAL A 111 11.98 -3.46 -3.60
C VAL A 111 12.91 -4.30 -4.48
N ASN A 112 13.95 -4.88 -3.90
CA ASN A 112 14.89 -5.74 -4.61
C ASN A 112 14.31 -7.17 -4.75
N VAL A 113 13.49 -7.40 -5.77
CA VAL A 113 12.76 -8.66 -5.97
C VAL A 113 12.84 -9.13 -7.42
N ASP A 114 12.92 -10.46 -7.59
CA ASP A 114 12.76 -11.12 -8.89
C ASP A 114 11.27 -11.38 -9.15
N LEU A 115 10.79 -10.93 -10.31
CA LEU A 115 9.40 -11.07 -10.75
C LEU A 115 9.18 -12.31 -11.61
N ALA A 116 10.07 -13.32 -11.61
CA ALA A 116 9.90 -14.55 -12.37
C ALA A 116 8.55 -15.28 -12.14
N GLN A 117 7.95 -15.11 -10.95
CA GLN A 117 6.63 -15.67 -10.62
C GLN A 117 5.48 -14.66 -10.76
N ASN A 118 5.76 -13.41 -11.12
CA ASN A 118 4.79 -12.31 -11.17
C ASN A 118 3.98 -12.14 -9.88
N LYS A 119 4.64 -12.28 -8.72
CA LYS A 119 4.03 -12.20 -7.39
C LYS A 119 4.71 -11.16 -6.51
N LEU A 120 3.91 -10.46 -5.71
CA LEU A 120 4.38 -9.55 -4.67
C LEU A 120 3.54 -9.74 -3.41
N SER A 121 4.19 -9.95 -2.27
CA SER A 121 3.55 -10.01 -0.97
C SER A 121 3.67 -8.69 -0.22
N LEU A 122 2.64 -8.37 0.55
CA LEU A 122 2.59 -7.22 1.45
C LEU A 122 2.01 -7.67 2.78
N ARG A 123 2.69 -7.35 3.87
CA ARG A 123 2.12 -7.41 5.22
C ARG A 123 2.02 -6.01 5.79
N SER A 124 0.89 -5.68 6.42
CA SER A 124 0.70 -4.40 7.12
C SER A 124 0.16 -4.65 8.53
N LEU A 125 0.93 -4.25 9.53
CA LEU A 125 0.48 -4.13 10.92
C LEU A 125 -0.17 -2.75 11.08
N ILE A 126 -1.42 -2.74 11.49
CA ILE A 126 -2.22 -1.53 11.73
C ILE A 126 -2.48 -1.46 13.21
N ASP A 127 -2.01 -0.38 13.86
CA ASP A 127 -2.26 -0.12 15.28
C ASP A 127 -2.57 1.36 15.49
N ASN A 128 -3.86 1.67 15.45
CA ASN A 128 -4.48 2.97 15.65
C ASN A 128 -3.88 4.08 14.77
N SER A 129 -2.78 4.69 15.22
CA SER A 129 -2.09 5.80 14.55
C SER A 129 -0.78 5.39 13.87
N VAL A 130 -0.45 4.10 13.81
CA VAL A 130 0.72 3.57 13.13
C VAL A 130 0.33 2.48 12.14
N VAL A 131 0.98 2.49 10.98
CA VAL A 131 0.92 1.43 9.98
C VAL A 131 2.35 1.02 9.65
N GLU A 132 2.73 -0.22 9.95
CA GLU A 132 4.03 -0.80 9.60
C GLU A 132 3.85 -1.78 8.46
N SER A 133 4.50 -1.51 7.33
CA SER A 133 4.30 -2.25 6.09
C SER A 133 5.59 -2.91 5.64
N PHE A 134 5.49 -4.20 5.31
CA PHE A 134 6.59 -5.08 4.94
C PHE A 134 6.34 -5.63 3.55
N GLY A 135 7.06 -5.11 2.56
CA GLY A 135 7.02 -5.59 1.19
C GLY A 135 7.94 -6.77 0.97
N VAL A 136 7.43 -7.82 0.32
CA VAL A 136 8.19 -9.01 -0.10
C VAL A 136 8.99 -9.62 1.07
N GLY A 137 8.29 -9.96 2.15
CA GLY A 137 8.91 -10.57 3.33
C GLY A 137 9.87 -9.64 4.09
N GLY A 138 9.67 -8.32 4.00
CA GLY A 138 10.49 -7.33 4.71
C GLY A 138 11.73 -6.86 3.96
N LYS A 139 11.84 -7.14 2.65
CA LYS A 139 12.88 -6.54 1.80
C LYS A 139 12.78 -5.01 1.75
N THR A 140 11.58 -4.48 1.91
CA THR A 140 11.32 -3.06 2.10
C THR A 140 10.34 -2.91 3.25
N CYS A 141 10.71 -2.11 4.26
CA CYS A 141 9.89 -1.83 5.42
C CYS A 141 9.57 -0.33 5.46
N ILE A 142 8.31 0.02 5.70
CA ILE A 142 7.86 1.41 5.79
C ILE A 142 6.95 1.55 7.01
N THR A 143 7.30 2.44 7.93
CA THR A 143 6.48 2.78 9.08
C THR A 143 5.91 4.18 8.89
N SER A 144 4.58 4.29 8.93
CA SER A 144 3.85 5.54 8.75
C SER A 144 3.05 5.86 9.99
N ARG A 145 3.08 7.13 10.42
CA ARG A 145 2.19 7.66 11.45
C ARG A 145 1.06 8.43 10.80
N VAL A 146 -0.18 8.12 11.16
CA VAL A 146 -1.38 8.73 10.59
C VAL A 146 -2.42 9.00 11.68
N TYR A 147 -3.24 10.04 11.48
CA TYR A 147 -4.21 10.48 12.49
C TYR A 147 -5.55 10.83 11.81
N PRO A 148 -6.29 9.83 11.32
CA PRO A 148 -7.60 10.06 10.72
C PRO A 148 -8.58 10.65 11.73
N THR A 149 -9.56 11.39 11.22
CA THR A 149 -10.64 12.01 12.02
C THR A 149 -11.97 11.25 11.90
N LEU A 150 -12.16 10.53 10.79
CA LEU A 150 -13.34 9.73 10.46
C LEU A 150 -13.04 8.23 10.56
N ALA A 151 -11.88 7.78 10.09
CA ALA A 151 -11.49 6.37 10.10
C ALA A 151 -10.99 5.93 11.49
N VAL A 152 -11.83 6.10 12.51
CA VAL A 152 -11.54 5.82 13.92
C VAL A 152 -12.52 4.80 14.50
N PHE A 153 -12.08 4.09 15.53
CA PHE A 153 -12.70 2.93 16.14
C PHE A 153 -13.31 1.95 15.13
N LYS A 154 -14.62 1.78 15.17
CA LYS A 154 -15.41 0.87 14.33
C LYS A 154 -15.64 1.40 12.90
N ASP A 155 -15.33 2.67 12.66
CA ASP A 155 -15.54 3.36 11.38
C ASP A 155 -14.29 3.30 10.48
N ALA A 156 -13.21 2.69 10.98
CA ALA A 156 -12.05 2.34 10.17
C ALA A 156 -12.34 1.11 9.30
N HIS A 157 -11.99 1.22 8.02
CA HIS A 157 -12.13 0.17 7.03
C HIS A 157 -10.79 -0.16 6.39
N LEU A 158 -10.71 -1.39 5.87
CA LEU A 158 -9.60 -1.90 5.08
C LEU A 158 -10.13 -2.27 3.71
N TYR A 159 -9.43 -1.83 2.67
CA TYR A 159 -9.75 -2.21 1.29
C TYR A 159 -8.52 -2.75 0.59
N VAL A 160 -8.75 -3.71 -0.31
CA VAL A 160 -7.79 -4.04 -1.36
C VAL A 160 -8.16 -3.25 -2.61
N PHE A 161 -7.17 -2.66 -3.28
CA PHE A 161 -7.40 -1.86 -4.47
C PHE A 161 -6.41 -2.17 -5.60
N ASN A 162 -6.85 -1.86 -6.82
CA ASN A 162 -6.03 -1.81 -8.02
C ASN A 162 -6.49 -0.60 -8.85
N ASN A 163 -5.57 0.33 -9.08
CA ASN A 163 -5.74 1.48 -9.98
C ASN A 163 -4.71 1.43 -11.13
N GLY A 164 -4.19 0.24 -11.45
CA GLY A 164 -3.48 -0.04 -12.69
C GLY A 164 -4.41 -0.51 -13.82
N THR A 165 -3.87 -0.58 -15.03
CA THR A 165 -4.54 -1.13 -16.22
C THR A 165 -4.31 -2.63 -16.39
N GLU A 166 -3.30 -3.19 -15.71
CA GLU A 166 -3.16 -4.63 -15.58
C GLU A 166 -4.09 -5.20 -14.50
N THR A 167 -4.67 -6.37 -14.78
CA THR A 167 -5.48 -7.06 -13.79
C THR A 167 -4.58 -7.67 -12.73
N ILE A 168 -4.87 -7.35 -11.46
CA ILE A 168 -4.17 -7.92 -10.30
C ILE A 168 -5.10 -8.91 -9.62
N THR A 169 -4.59 -10.11 -9.37
CA THR A 169 -5.28 -11.17 -8.62
C THR A 169 -4.77 -11.17 -7.18
N VAL A 170 -5.69 -11.32 -6.22
CA VAL A 170 -5.34 -11.59 -4.83
C VAL A 170 -5.33 -13.11 -4.68
N GLU A 171 -4.14 -13.71 -4.56
CA GLU A 171 -4.01 -15.17 -4.40
C GLU A 171 -4.33 -15.61 -2.98
N ASN A 172 -3.89 -14.82 -2.00
CA ASN A 172 -4.18 -15.01 -0.60
C ASN A 172 -4.40 -13.66 0.09
N LEU A 173 -5.29 -13.65 1.06
CA LEU A 173 -5.51 -12.52 1.96
C LEU A 173 -5.91 -13.07 3.33
N ASP A 174 -4.99 -12.95 4.27
CA ASP A 174 -5.24 -13.23 5.67
C ASP A 174 -5.31 -11.92 6.45
N ALA A 175 -6.28 -11.82 7.35
CA ALA A 175 -6.44 -10.65 8.19
C ALA A 175 -6.85 -11.10 9.60
N TRP A 176 -6.11 -10.65 10.60
CA TRP A 176 -6.32 -10.97 12.00
C TRP A 176 -6.62 -9.71 12.80
N SER A 177 -7.62 -9.78 13.69
CA SER A 177 -7.75 -8.76 14.74
C SER A 177 -6.68 -9.01 15.79
N MET A 178 -5.94 -7.97 16.14
CA MET A 178 -4.86 -8.01 17.12
C MET A 178 -5.40 -7.60 18.48
N ASN A 179 -5.17 -8.43 19.50
CA ASN A 179 -5.53 -8.10 20.88
C ASN A 179 -4.58 -7.04 21.44
N TYR A 180 -5.05 -6.29 22.43
CA TYR A 180 -4.19 -5.36 23.16
C TYR A 180 -3.08 -6.15 23.89
N PRO A 181 -1.81 -5.74 23.75
CA PRO A 181 -0.75 -6.32 24.56
C PRO A 181 -0.89 -5.86 26.02
N LEU A 182 -0.48 -6.72 26.96
CA LEU A 182 -0.19 -6.27 28.32
C LEU A 182 1.12 -5.48 28.27
N MET A 183 1.04 -4.17 28.50
CA MET A 183 2.20 -3.29 28.61
C MET A 183 2.48 -3.01 30.08
N ASN A 184 3.73 -3.24 30.50
CA ASN A 184 4.20 -3.08 31.89
C ASN A 184 4.56 -1.63 32.21
#